data_AF-A0A183HNH1-F1
#
_entry.id   AF-A0A183HNH1-F1
#
_cell.length_a   1.000
_cell.length_b   1.000
_cell.length_c   1.000
_cell.angle_alpha   90.00
_cell.angle_beta   90.00
_cell.angle_gamma   90.00
#
_symmetry.space_group_name_H-M   'P 1'
#
loop_
_entity.id
_entity.type
_entity.pdbx_description
1 polymer ?
#
loop_
_entity_poly.entity_id
_entity_poly.type
_entity_poly.pdbx_seq_one_letter_code
_entity_poly.pdbx_strand_id
1 'polypeptide(L)'
;MLDVSVRVQSIRHFSVSQMALLIENAHLLLAGSAQHRSNMCEVLLAAAWICGEYCEHLCNVQGVLEAMLKAKISVMPGHILSVYMQNIAKLYAVLLTRAEEENDWDGIDSLDNLLLSKLPEFVLADHLEAQERVSS
;
A
#
# COMPACT_ATOMS: atom_id res chain seq x y z
N MET A 1 0.21 15.65 -6.94
CA MET A 1 1.32 15.27 -6.03
C MET A 1 2.27 14.30 -6.71
N LEU A 2 1.80 13.17 -7.23
CA LEU A 2 2.65 12.18 -7.93
C LEU A 2 3.58 12.78 -8.99
N ASP A 3 3.06 13.53 -9.97
CA ASP A 3 3.89 14.15 -11.01
C ASP A 3 4.93 15.17 -10.50
N VAL A 4 4.67 15.78 -9.34
CA VAL A 4 5.58 16.76 -8.75
C VAL A 4 6.66 16.03 -7.97
N SER A 5 6.31 15.02 -7.18
CA SER A 5 7.26 14.18 -6.41
C SER A 5 8.24 13.44 -7.32
N VAL A 6 7.76 12.98 -8.48
CA VAL A 6 8.61 12.33 -9.49
C VAL A 6 9.67 13.30 -10.01
N ARG A 7 9.26 14.51 -10.39
CA ARG A 7 10.13 15.49 -11.07
C ARG A 7 10.94 16.38 -10.14
N VAL A 8 10.56 16.50 -8.86
CA VAL A 8 11.15 17.46 -7.92
C VAL A 8 11.62 16.73 -6.67
N GLN A 9 12.92 16.43 -6.61
CA GLN A 9 13.53 15.67 -5.52
C GLN A 9 13.41 16.37 -4.15
N SER A 10 13.49 17.71 -4.11
CA SER A 10 13.46 18.48 -2.86
C SER A 10 12.15 18.37 -2.08
N ILE A 11 11.04 17.98 -2.72
CA ILE A 11 9.74 17.83 -2.05
C ILE A 11 9.40 16.39 -1.67
N ARG A 12 10.25 15.41 -2.04
CA ARG A 12 9.94 13.98 -1.87
C ARG A 12 9.73 13.62 -0.42
N HIS A 13 10.61 14.07 0.47
CA HIS A 13 10.48 13.83 1.91
C HIS A 13 9.10 14.27 2.42
N PHE A 14 8.72 15.53 2.19
CA PHE A 14 7.41 16.04 2.58
C PHE A 14 6.26 15.25 1.96
N SER A 15 6.35 14.97 0.66
CA SER A 15 5.30 14.26 -0.07
C SER A 15 5.09 12.86 0.46
N VAL A 16 6.17 12.11 0.70
CA VAL A 16 6.14 10.76 1.28
C VAL A 16 5.52 10.79 2.67
N SER A 17 5.89 11.74 3.53
CA SER A 17 5.27 11.88 4.85
C SER A 17 3.75 12.12 4.76
N GLN A 18 3.29 12.98 3.85
CA GLN A 18 1.86 13.22 3.68
C GLN A 18 1.12 12.01 3.10
N MET A 19 1.73 11.29 2.15
CA MET A 19 1.12 10.11 1.55
C MET A 19 1.05 8.94 2.54
N ALA A 20 2.05 8.77 3.42
CA ALA A 20 2.02 7.78 4.49
C ALA A 20 0.81 7.98 5.42
N LEU A 21 0.54 9.23 5.83
CA LEU A 21 -0.62 9.56 6.66
C LEU A 21 -1.95 9.18 6.00
N LEU A 22 -2.06 9.32 4.66
CA LEU A 22 -3.26 8.91 3.94
C LEU A 22 -3.46 7.40 3.97
N ILE A 23 -2.37 6.63 3.79
CA ILE A 23 -2.41 5.16 3.84
C ILE A 23 -2.81 4.68 5.24
N GLU A 24 -2.18 5.23 6.28
CA GLU A 24 -2.46 4.88 7.69
C GLU A 24 -3.93 5.16 8.07
N ASN A 25 -4.55 6.15 7.43
CA ASN A 25 -5.93 6.56 7.68
C ASN A 25 -6.90 6.12 6.56
N ALA A 26 -6.50 5.19 5.70
CA ALA A 26 -7.31 4.75 4.54
C ALA A 26 -8.71 4.28 4.93
N HIS A 27 -8.86 3.65 6.11
CA HIS A 27 -10.15 3.18 6.62
C HIS A 27 -11.17 4.32 6.84
N LEU A 28 -10.71 5.53 7.21
CA LEU A 28 -11.55 6.72 7.34
C LEU A 28 -11.89 7.32 5.98
N LEU A 29 -10.90 7.37 5.07
CA LEU A 29 -11.07 7.92 3.72
C LEU A 29 -12.04 7.08 2.87
N LEU A 30 -12.09 5.77 3.11
CA LEU A 30 -13.00 4.86 2.43
C LEU A 30 -14.39 4.79 3.10
N ALA A 31 -14.61 5.50 4.20
CA ALA A 31 -15.92 5.61 4.84
C ALA A 31 -16.76 6.70 4.14
N GLY A 32 -17.56 6.31 3.15
CA GLY A 32 -18.40 7.27 2.42
C GLY A 32 -19.24 6.63 1.32
N SER A 33 -19.89 7.46 0.50
CA SER A 33 -20.67 7.03 -0.66
C SER A 33 -19.79 6.35 -1.73
N ALA A 34 -20.39 5.60 -2.65
CA ALA A 34 -19.63 4.88 -3.69
C ALA A 34 -18.75 5.82 -4.54
N GLN A 35 -19.28 6.99 -4.92
CA GLN A 35 -18.52 8.00 -5.66
C GLN A 35 -17.34 8.56 -4.86
N HIS A 36 -17.54 8.81 -3.55
CA HIS A 36 -16.46 9.28 -2.68
C HIS A 36 -15.34 8.25 -2.57
N ARG A 37 -15.71 6.98 -2.39
CA ARG A 37 -14.75 5.87 -2.33
C ARG A 37 -13.92 5.75 -3.60
N SER A 38 -14.53 5.81 -4.79
CA SER A 38 -13.81 5.74 -6.06
C SER A 38 -12.72 6.83 -6.17
N ASN A 39 -13.06 8.08 -5.84
CA ASN A 39 -12.09 9.17 -5.84
C ASN A 39 -10.97 8.96 -4.81
N MET A 40 -11.31 8.47 -3.61
CA MET A 40 -10.33 8.20 -2.57
C MET A 40 -9.42 7.02 -2.89
N CYS A 41 -9.92 6.00 -3.61
CA CYS A 41 -9.07 4.91 -4.07
C CYS A 41 -7.98 5.39 -5.03
N GLU A 42 -8.26 6.33 -5.94
CA GLU A 42 -7.25 6.93 -6.83
C GLU A 42 -6.20 7.75 -6.04
N VAL A 43 -6.63 8.45 -4.97
CA VAL A 43 -5.70 9.13 -4.06
C VAL A 43 -4.82 8.12 -3.33
N LEU A 44 -5.40 7.04 -2.83
CA LEU A 44 -4.67 5.96 -2.14
C LEU A 44 -3.73 5.23 -3.09
N LEU A 45 -4.09 5.06 -4.37
CA LEU A 45 -3.20 4.53 -5.40
C LEU A 45 -1.94 5.40 -5.52
N ALA A 46 -2.12 6.72 -5.65
CA ALA A 46 -0.99 7.64 -5.75
C ALA A 46 -0.14 7.64 -4.47
N ALA A 47 -0.79 7.54 -3.30
CA ALA A 47 -0.11 7.47 -2.02
C ALA A 47 0.74 6.20 -1.90
N ALA A 48 0.15 5.03 -2.18
CA ALA A 48 0.83 3.74 -2.19
C ALA A 48 2.05 3.73 -3.11
N TRP A 49 1.89 4.28 -4.33
CA TRP A 49 2.98 4.37 -5.30
C TRP A 49 4.12 5.26 -4.79
N ILE A 50 3.81 6.46 -4.27
CA ILE A 50 4.83 7.39 -3.74
C ILE A 50 5.56 6.78 -2.54
N CYS A 51 4.85 6.15 -1.61
CA CYS A 51 5.45 5.53 -0.44
C CYS A 51 6.31 4.32 -0.79
N GLY A 52 5.89 3.50 -1.76
CA GLY A 52 6.68 2.36 -2.23
C GLY A 52 7.92 2.76 -3.03
N GLU A 53 7.80 3.77 -3.90
CA GLU A 53 8.90 4.23 -4.76
C GLU A 53 9.98 4.99 -3.98
N TYR A 54 9.57 5.81 -3.01
CA TYR A 54 10.47 6.66 -2.22
C TYR A 54 10.49 6.25 -0.74
N CYS A 55 10.50 4.94 -0.51
CA CYS A 55 10.43 4.33 0.83
C CYS A 55 11.61 4.73 1.74
N GLU A 56 12.73 5.19 1.18
CA GLU A 56 13.86 5.75 1.92
C GLU A 56 13.51 7.03 2.70
N HIS A 57 12.40 7.68 2.36
CA HIS A 57 11.89 8.86 3.05
C HIS A 57 10.78 8.54 4.05
N LEU A 58 10.39 7.27 4.21
CA LEU A 58 9.40 6.87 5.20
C LEU A 58 10.03 6.82 6.60
N CYS A 59 9.39 7.49 7.56
CA CYS A 59 9.78 7.40 8.96
C CYS A 59 9.52 6.00 9.56
N ASN A 60 8.48 5.31 9.09
CA ASN A 60 8.11 3.97 9.56
C ASN A 60 7.62 3.11 8.38
N VAL A 61 8.56 2.41 7.74
CA VAL A 61 8.26 1.52 6.59
C VAL A 61 7.29 0.40 6.98
N GLN A 62 7.49 -0.21 8.16
CA GLN A 62 6.65 -1.30 8.66
C GLN A 62 5.21 -0.84 8.93
N GLY A 63 5.04 0.33 9.56
CA GLY A 63 3.72 0.89 9.81
C GLY A 63 2.92 1.14 8.52
N VAL A 64 3.58 1.65 7.48
CA VAL A 64 2.95 1.85 6.17
C VAL A 64 2.60 0.51 5.51
N LEU A 65 3.51 -0.47 5.52
CA LEU A 65 3.24 -1.82 5.00
C LEU A 65 2.01 -2.44 5.69
N GLU A 66 1.97 -2.42 7.02
CA GLU A 66 0.85 -2.94 7.79
C GLU A 66 -0.46 -2.22 7.47
N ALA A 67 -0.43 -0.90 7.34
CA ALA A 67 -1.60 -0.11 6.98
C ALA A 67 -2.11 -0.46 5.57
N MET A 68 -1.21 -0.69 4.61
CA MET A 68 -1.58 -1.16 3.27
C MET A 68 -2.23 -2.54 3.30
N LEU A 69 -1.68 -3.48 4.10
CA LEU A 69 -2.22 -4.83 4.26
C LEU A 69 -3.57 -4.86 5.01
N LYS A 70 -3.85 -3.85 5.85
CA LYS A 70 -5.12 -3.69 6.58
C LYS A 70 -6.20 -2.97 5.76
N ALA A 71 -5.86 -2.39 4.61
CA ALA A 71 -6.82 -1.64 3.80
C ALA A 71 -7.98 -2.55 3.34
N LYS A 72 -9.20 -1.99 3.25
CA LYS A 72 -10.37 -2.73 2.73
C LYS A 72 -10.25 -2.92 1.22
N ILE A 73 -9.51 -3.93 0.82
CA ILE A 73 -9.22 -4.29 -0.57
C ILE A 73 -10.46 -4.72 -1.35
N SER A 74 -11.49 -5.27 -0.69
CA SER A 74 -12.72 -5.73 -1.36
C SER A 74 -13.55 -4.63 -2.02
N VAL A 75 -13.27 -3.35 -1.73
CA VAL A 75 -13.96 -2.21 -2.34
C VAL A 75 -13.09 -1.43 -3.33
N MET A 76 -11.86 -1.90 -3.58
CA MET A 76 -10.92 -1.27 -4.50
C MET A 76 -11.02 -1.91 -5.89
N PRO A 77 -11.00 -1.11 -6.98
CA PRO A 77 -10.86 -1.63 -8.34
C PRO A 77 -9.56 -2.44 -8.53
N GLY A 78 -9.57 -3.43 -9.41
CA GLY A 78 -8.43 -4.33 -9.65
C GLY A 78 -7.11 -3.62 -10.04
N HIS A 79 -7.17 -2.53 -10.83
CA HIS A 79 -5.98 -1.74 -11.16
C HIS A 79 -5.37 -1.02 -9.96
N ILE A 80 -6.17 -0.73 -8.94
CA ILE A 80 -5.71 -0.12 -7.69
C ILE A 80 -5.10 -1.17 -6.77
N LEU A 81 -5.73 -2.35 -6.70
CA LEU A 81 -5.20 -3.50 -5.98
C LEU A 81 -3.83 -3.94 -6.49
N SER A 82 -3.62 -3.97 -7.81
CA SER A 82 -2.33 -4.35 -8.38
C SER A 82 -1.21 -3.38 -8.01
N VAL A 83 -1.48 -2.07 -8.02
CA VAL A 83 -0.51 -1.06 -7.56
C VAL A 83 -0.24 -1.19 -6.07
N TYR A 84 -1.26 -1.46 -5.25
CA TYR A 84 -1.10 -1.74 -3.82
C TYR A 84 -0.19 -2.94 -3.59
N MET A 85 -0.49 -4.07 -4.24
CA MET A 85 0.26 -5.32 -4.11
C MET A 85 1.71 -5.17 -4.55
N GLN A 86 1.97 -4.47 -5.66
CA GLN A 86 3.32 -4.19 -6.12
C GLN A 86 4.11 -3.36 -5.10
N ASN A 87 3.51 -2.34 -4.50
CA ASN A 87 4.20 -1.48 -3.53
C ASN A 87 4.33 -2.14 -2.15
N ILE A 88 3.40 -2.99 -1.74
CA ILE A 88 3.55 -3.89 -0.58
C ILE A 88 4.81 -4.75 -0.74
N ALA A 89 5.02 -5.35 -1.92
CA ALA A 89 6.21 -6.16 -2.18
C ALA A 89 7.52 -5.35 -2.09
N LYS A 90 7.51 -4.09 -2.56
CA LYS A 90 8.67 -3.19 -2.40
C LYS A 90 8.99 -2.92 -0.93
N LEU A 91 7.98 -2.53 -0.14
CA LEU A 91 8.18 -2.22 1.28
C LEU A 91 8.61 -3.47 2.06
N TYR A 92 8.03 -4.63 1.75
CA TYR A 92 8.46 -5.91 2.31
C TYR A 92 9.92 -6.20 2.01
N ALA A 93 10.36 -6.10 0.75
CA ALA A 93 11.74 -6.35 0.37
C ALA A 93 12.73 -5.46 1.14
N VAL A 94 12.37 -4.18 1.33
CA VAL A 94 13.19 -3.24 2.12
C VAL A 94 13.29 -3.66 3.59
N LEU A 95 12.19 -4.11 4.19
CA LEU A 95 12.20 -4.58 5.58
C LEU A 95 12.98 -5.89 5.74
N LEU A 96 12.79 -6.81 4.79
CA LEU A 96 13.51 -8.10 4.74
C LEU A 96 15.02 -7.85 4.67
N THR A 97 15.48 -7.04 3.72
CA THR A 97 16.92 -6.72 3.58
C THR A 97 17.48 -6.08 4.85
N ARG A 98 16.75 -5.17 5.50
CA ARG A 98 17.19 -4.56 6.77
C ARG A 98 17.31 -5.59 7.89
N ALA A 99 16.32 -6.47 8.03
CA ALA A 99 16.34 -7.51 9.05
C ALA A 99 17.47 -8.52 8.80
N GLU A 100 17.74 -8.88 7.53
CA GLU A 100 18.88 -9.72 7.15
C GLU A 100 20.23 -9.08 7.51
N GLU A 101 20.41 -7.78 7.22
CA GLU A 101 21.61 -7.02 7.58
C GLU A 101 21.83 -6.97 9.11
N GLU A 102 20.74 -6.89 9.87
CA GLU A 102 20.74 -6.88 11.33
C GLU A 102 20.80 -8.29 11.96
N ASN A 103 20.72 -9.35 11.15
CA ASN A 103 20.59 -10.75 11.58
C ASN A 103 19.37 -10.99 12.50
N ASP A 104 18.29 -10.25 12.29
CA ASP A 104 17.02 -10.36 13.02
C ASP A 104 16.11 -11.42 12.40
N TRP A 105 16.43 -12.70 12.65
CA TRP A 105 15.66 -13.83 12.12
C TRP A 105 14.22 -13.88 12.65
N ASP A 106 13.99 -13.48 13.90
CA ASP A 106 12.65 -13.42 14.49
C ASP A 106 11.79 -12.35 13.81
N GLY A 107 12.41 -11.21 13.44
CA GLY A 107 11.78 -10.16 12.64
C GLY A 107 11.40 -10.62 11.25
N ILE A 108 12.27 -11.39 10.58
CA ILE A 108 11.98 -11.99 9.27
C ILE A 108 10.79 -12.94 9.37
N ASP A 109 10.80 -13.88 10.31
CA ASP A 109 9.69 -14.82 10.51
C ASP A 109 8.37 -14.09 10.80
N SER A 110 8.41 -13.03 11.61
CA SER A 110 7.24 -12.21 11.92
C SER A 110 6.69 -11.50 10.67
N LEU A 111 7.58 -10.95 9.85
CA LEU A 111 7.23 -10.26 8.61
C LEU A 111 6.64 -11.20 7.56
N ASP A 112 7.23 -12.39 7.40
CA ASP A 112 6.75 -13.44 6.50
C ASP A 112 5.36 -13.94 6.91
N ASN A 113 5.18 -14.23 8.21
CA ASN A 113 3.88 -14.65 8.74
C ASN A 113 2.80 -13.57 8.54
N LEU A 114 3.15 -12.30 8.72
CA LEU A 114 2.25 -11.18 8.45
C LEU A 114 1.80 -11.19 6.98
N LEU A 115 2.73 -11.27 6.01
CA LEU A 115 2.39 -11.32 4.60
C LEU A 115 1.57 -12.55 4.25
N LEU A 116 2.01 -13.75 4.63
CA LEU A 116 1.32 -15.00 4.33
C LEU A 116 -0.11 -15.02 4.88
N SER A 117 -0.36 -14.38 6.02
CA SER A 117 -1.70 -14.26 6.58
C SER A 117 -2.63 -13.33 5.79
N LYS A 118 -2.09 -12.39 5.00
CA LYS A 118 -2.85 -11.32 4.34
C LYS A 118 -2.92 -11.45 2.82
N LEU A 119 -1.89 -11.95 2.17
CA LEU A 119 -1.84 -12.11 0.71
C LEU A 119 -3.01 -12.91 0.11
N PRO A 120 -3.54 -13.98 0.75
CA PRO A 120 -4.70 -14.69 0.22
C PRO A 120 -5.93 -13.80 0.02
N GLU A 121 -6.11 -12.78 0.86
CA GLU A 121 -7.23 -11.84 0.75
C GLU A 121 -7.15 -11.00 -0.54
N PHE A 122 -5.92 -10.65 -0.99
CA PHE A 122 -5.69 -9.88 -2.23
C PHE A 122 -6.02 -10.68 -3.49
N VAL A 123 -5.69 -11.98 -3.51
CA VAL A 123 -6.01 -12.88 -4.63
C VAL A 123 -7.52 -13.07 -4.76
N LEU A 124 -8.22 -13.24 -3.63
CA LEU A 124 -9.68 -13.39 -3.61
C LEU A 124 -10.39 -12.11 -4.06
N ALA A 125 -9.90 -10.94 -3.65
CA ALA A 125 -10.48 -9.66 -4.03
C ALA A 125 -10.42 -9.42 -5.56
N ASP A 126 -9.28 -9.73 -6.19
CA ASP A 126 -9.12 -9.62 -7.65
C ASP A 126 -10.09 -10.53 -8.42
N HIS A 127 -10.29 -11.78 -7.93
CA HIS A 127 -11.26 -12.70 -8.54
C HIS A 127 -12.71 -12.24 -8.43
N LEU A 128 -13.12 -11.76 -7.25
CA LEU A 128 -14.48 -11.25 -7.04
C LEU A 128 -14.77 -10.06 -7.95
N GLU A 129 -13.81 -9.15 -8.06
CA GLU A 129 -13.95 -7.95 -8.86
C GLU A 129 -13.99 -8.26 -10.37
N ALA A 130 -13.16 -9.20 -10.83
CA ALA A 130 -13.21 -9.70 -12.20
C ALA A 130 -14.56 -10.37 -12.52
N GLN A 131 -15.14 -11.11 -11.57
CA GLN A 131 -16.46 -11.73 -11.72
C GLN A 131 -17.57 -10.69 -11.85
N GLU A 132 -17.59 -9.66 -11.00
CA GLU A 132 -18.61 -8.60 -11.02
C GLU A 132 -18.66 -7.87 -12.37
N ARG A 133 -17.50 -7.64 -13.00
CA ARG A 133 -17.41 -7.00 -14.33
C ARG A 133 -18.00 -7.83 -15.48
N VAL A 134 -17.93 -9.16 -15.40
CA VAL A 134 -18.48 -10.04 -16.44
C VAL A 134 -20.00 -10.18 -16.30
N SER A 135 -20.53 -9.98 -15.10
CA SER A 135 -21.98 -10.05 -14.80
C SER A 135 -22.75 -8.73 -15.00
N SER A 136 -22.06 -7.63 -15.30
CA SER A 136 -22.62 -6.28 -15.50
C SER A 136 -22.87 -5.98 -16.97
#